data_AF-A0A6N2ZVW3-F1
#
_entry.id   AF-A0A6N2ZVW3-F1
#
_cell.length_a   1.000
_cell.length_b   1.000
_cell.length_c   1.000
_cell.angle_alpha   90.00
_cell.angle_beta   90.00
_cell.angle_gamma   90.00
#
_symmetry.space_group_name_H-M   'P 1'
#
loop_
_entity.id
_entity.type
_entity.pdbx_description
1 polymer ?
#
loop_
_entity_poly.entity_id
_entity_poly.type
_entity_poly.pdbx_seq_one_letter_code
_entity_poly.pdbx_strand_id
1 'polypeptide(L)'
;MQLLTEQEKKRIQRYCTYPKIAATALVMSFAACLLMLPLQMINDIAFHQKEFQPAGIYTAIALTAIELAIFCYCALAPRFGMQGKQWKELQSRLAVAQTNKDRSAEVAGVLATQAAGRLLKNSDNDLARNLGGAAEVAGAVGAVATAADVLAETASNAEAMANAYGVTIPSVKKQIIALAVLPAIVLLGVYIPQFVQGNNELQARKAAAAEQLAIAQDALEPACERVAADDPYESYHDYGYRIIGYLRDNDLGAQAAYVYLSFDVDGTLTDVDYVSQIDPGASLADNLARAEQDIATLCAPLNGLDVSVAAPSLLTPCSLSDEFKQAFLAGSLYEEISIKTEGESIRSYYAFDTEPKEEFDEYTHPEIRLMLSAKKS
;
A
#
# COMPACT_ATOMS: atom_id res chain seq x y z
N MET A 1 -60.92 8.06 -27.08
CA MET A 1 -59.69 7.44 -26.56
C MET A 1 -59.62 6.02 -27.09
N GLN A 2 -58.72 5.71 -28.03
CA GLN A 2 -58.47 4.31 -28.39
C GLN A 2 -57.70 3.65 -27.23
N LEU A 3 -58.21 2.53 -26.73
CA LEU A 3 -57.66 1.84 -25.57
C LEU A 3 -56.31 1.21 -25.93
N LEU A 4 -55.27 1.57 -25.18
CA LEU A 4 -54.01 0.82 -25.13
C LEU A 4 -54.28 -0.60 -24.62
N THR A 5 -53.61 -1.58 -25.21
CA THR A 5 -53.52 -2.90 -24.60
C THR A 5 -52.62 -2.84 -23.36
N GLU A 6 -52.83 -3.76 -22.40
CA GLU A 6 -51.98 -3.86 -21.21
C GLU A 6 -50.50 -4.14 -21.55
N GLN A 7 -50.23 -4.80 -22.69
CA GLN A 7 -48.86 -5.04 -23.16
C GLN A 7 -48.19 -3.75 -23.66
N GLU A 8 -48.91 -2.91 -24.42
CA GLU A 8 -48.40 -1.62 -24.90
C GLU A 8 -48.17 -0.66 -23.73
N LYS A 9 -49.10 -0.62 -22.77
CA LYS A 9 -48.96 0.16 -21.52
C LYS A 9 -47.72 -0.24 -20.73
N LYS A 10 -47.52 -1.54 -20.46
CA LYS A 10 -46.33 -2.06 -19.76
C LYS A 10 -45.04 -1.74 -20.50
N ARG A 11 -45.06 -1.73 -21.84
CA ARG A 11 -43.89 -1.38 -22.66
C ARG A 11 -43.51 0.09 -22.52
N ILE A 12 -44.48 1.00 -22.64
CA ILE A 12 -44.27 2.44 -22.43
C ILE A 12 -43.69 2.68 -21.03
N GLN A 13 -44.27 2.06 -20.00
CA GLN A 13 -43.77 2.18 -18.62
C GLN A 13 -42.33 1.68 -18.48
N ARG A 14 -41.97 0.53 -19.05
CA ARG A 14 -40.59 0.01 -19.01
C ARG A 14 -39.60 0.93 -19.72
N TYR A 15 -39.96 1.49 -20.87
CA TYR A 15 -39.06 2.38 -21.61
C TYR A 15 -38.91 3.75 -20.93
N CYS A 16 -39.85 4.16 -20.08
CA CYS A 16 -39.69 5.33 -19.20
C CYS A 16 -38.78 5.04 -17.99
N THR A 17 -38.74 3.81 -17.49
CA THR A 17 -37.96 3.46 -16.29
C THR A 17 -36.55 2.97 -16.59
N TYR A 18 -36.35 2.24 -17.68
CA TYR A 18 -35.06 1.64 -18.02
C TYR A 18 -33.93 2.66 -18.17
N PRO A 19 -34.09 3.82 -18.82
CA PRO A 19 -33.02 4.81 -18.89
C PRO A 19 -32.57 5.33 -17.51
N LYS A 20 -33.51 5.45 -16.55
CA LYS A 20 -33.22 5.87 -15.17
C LYS A 20 -32.39 4.80 -14.45
N ILE A 21 -32.77 3.53 -14.60
CA ILE A 21 -32.03 2.38 -14.03
C ILE A 21 -30.64 2.27 -14.67
N ALA A 22 -30.54 2.43 -16.00
CA ALA A 22 -29.29 2.38 -16.73
C ALA A 22 -28.33 3.49 -16.26
N ALA A 23 -28.81 4.72 -16.11
CA ALA A 23 -28.00 5.82 -15.61
C ALA A 23 -27.47 5.53 -14.20
N THR A 24 -28.30 5.01 -13.30
CA THR A 24 -27.86 4.59 -11.96
C THR A 24 -26.82 3.47 -12.03
N ALA A 25 -27.04 2.44 -12.85
CA ALA A 25 -26.11 1.31 -12.99
C ALA A 25 -24.73 1.78 -13.49
N LEU A 26 -24.73 2.69 -14.48
CA LEU A 26 -23.51 3.27 -15.00
C LEU A 26 -22.75 4.04 -13.90
N VAL A 27 -23.43 4.91 -13.14
CA VAL A 27 -22.81 5.67 -12.05
C VAL A 27 -22.29 4.74 -10.95
N MET A 28 -23.08 3.74 -10.55
CA MET A 28 -22.67 2.81 -9.49
C MET A 28 -21.48 1.94 -9.87
N SER A 29 -21.32 1.62 -11.17
CA SER A 29 -20.15 0.88 -11.66
C SER A 29 -18.83 1.60 -11.40
N PHE A 30 -18.83 2.94 -11.41
CA PHE A 30 -17.67 3.74 -11.00
C PHE A 30 -17.57 3.85 -9.48
N ALA A 31 -18.70 4.03 -8.79
CA ALA A 31 -18.71 4.14 -7.33
C ALA A 31 -18.20 2.87 -6.63
N ALA A 32 -18.51 1.68 -7.15
CA ALA A 32 -18.00 0.41 -6.64
C ALA A 32 -16.47 0.32 -6.75
N CYS A 33 -15.91 0.74 -7.89
CA CYS A 33 -14.46 0.82 -8.08
C CYS A 33 -13.82 1.85 -7.14
N LEU A 34 -14.46 3.02 -6.97
CA LEU A 34 -13.97 4.05 -6.06
C LEU A 34 -14.03 3.63 -4.59
N LEU A 35 -15.05 2.84 -4.19
CA LEU A 35 -15.19 2.33 -2.82
C LEU A 35 -14.06 1.35 -2.46
N MET A 36 -13.53 0.62 -3.44
CA MET A 36 -12.44 -0.34 -3.22
C MET A 36 -11.14 0.37 -2.78
N LEU A 37 -10.86 1.55 -3.32
CA LEU A 37 -9.61 2.29 -3.03
C LEU A 37 -9.41 2.56 -1.53
N PRO A 38 -10.32 3.23 -0.80
CA PRO A 38 -10.14 3.46 0.62
C PRO A 38 -10.13 2.16 1.43
N LEU A 39 -10.85 1.12 1.00
CA LEU A 39 -10.83 -0.18 1.68
C LEU A 39 -9.47 -0.88 1.54
N GLN A 40 -8.80 -0.75 0.40
CA GLN A 40 -7.42 -1.22 0.21
C GLN A 40 -6.42 -0.37 0.97
N MET A 41 -6.58 0.95 0.97
CA MET A 41 -5.72 1.84 1.74
C MET A 41 -5.76 1.56 3.24
N ILE A 42 -6.93 1.20 3.79
CA ILE A 42 -7.03 0.74 5.18
C ILE A 42 -6.17 -0.50 5.39
N ASN A 43 -6.16 -1.45 4.44
CA ASN A 43 -5.35 -2.64 4.55
C ASN A 43 -3.84 -2.33 4.59
N ASP A 44 -3.40 -1.47 3.68
CA ASP A 44 -1.99 -1.10 3.53
C ASP A 44 -1.51 -0.27 4.73
N ILE A 45 -2.30 0.73 5.16
CA ILE A 45 -1.92 1.68 6.21
C ILE A 45 -2.13 1.09 7.61
N ALA A 46 -3.26 0.45 7.87
CA ALA A 46 -3.59 -0.02 9.22
C ALA A 46 -2.93 -1.37 9.53
N PHE A 47 -2.79 -2.25 8.53
CA PHE A 47 -2.30 -3.62 8.74
C PHE A 47 -0.93 -3.89 8.11
N HIS A 48 -0.32 -2.92 7.42
CA HIS A 48 1.03 -3.02 6.84
C HIS A 48 1.24 -4.25 5.94
N GLN A 49 0.15 -4.77 5.34
CA GLN A 49 0.22 -5.86 4.38
C GLN A 49 0.54 -5.30 3.00
N LYS A 50 1.68 -5.68 2.42
CA LYS A 50 2.13 -5.19 1.10
C LYS A 50 1.46 -5.90 -0.09
N GLU A 51 0.70 -6.97 0.14
CA GLU A 51 0.08 -7.75 -0.92
C GLU A 51 -1.36 -7.35 -1.18
N PHE A 52 -1.66 -7.05 -2.45
CA PHE A 52 -3.00 -6.77 -2.92
C PHE A 52 -3.92 -7.96 -2.69
N GLN A 53 -5.00 -7.74 -1.95
CA GLN A 53 -5.92 -8.80 -1.58
C GLN A 53 -6.83 -9.20 -2.77
N PRO A 54 -6.72 -10.44 -3.31
CA PRO A 54 -7.39 -10.82 -4.55
C PRO A 54 -8.91 -10.89 -4.41
N ALA A 55 -9.42 -11.32 -3.26
CA ALA A 55 -10.86 -11.54 -3.06
C ALA A 55 -11.68 -10.23 -3.16
N GLY A 56 -11.25 -9.16 -2.49
CA GLY A 56 -11.93 -7.86 -2.56
C GLY A 56 -11.94 -7.27 -3.97
N ILE A 57 -10.82 -7.41 -4.68
CA ILE A 57 -10.68 -6.98 -6.09
C ILE A 57 -11.63 -7.76 -6.99
N TYR A 58 -11.60 -9.09 -6.94
CA TYR A 58 -12.45 -9.93 -7.78
C TYR A 58 -13.94 -9.70 -7.48
N THR A 59 -14.32 -9.47 -6.22
CA THR A 59 -15.69 -9.12 -5.86
C THR A 59 -16.11 -7.81 -6.51
N ALA A 60 -15.32 -6.73 -6.42
CA ALA A 60 -15.75 -5.49 -7.04
C ALA A 60 -15.73 -5.56 -8.56
N ILE A 61 -14.76 -6.24 -9.19
CA ILE A 61 -14.77 -6.48 -10.65
C ILE A 61 -16.05 -7.21 -11.05
N ALA A 62 -16.46 -8.24 -10.30
CA ALA A 62 -17.70 -8.97 -10.57
C ALA A 62 -18.94 -8.07 -10.42
N LEU A 63 -19.00 -7.23 -9.37
CA LEU A 63 -20.09 -6.28 -9.15
C LEU A 63 -20.15 -5.24 -10.29
N THR A 64 -19.02 -4.64 -10.67
CA THR A 64 -18.92 -3.71 -11.80
C THR A 64 -19.38 -4.37 -13.10
N ALA A 65 -19.01 -5.63 -13.36
CA ALA A 65 -19.46 -6.37 -14.55
C ALA A 65 -20.97 -6.59 -14.56
N ILE A 66 -21.57 -6.90 -13.40
CA ILE A 66 -23.03 -7.04 -13.26
C ILE A 66 -23.73 -5.71 -13.52
N GLU A 67 -23.24 -4.61 -12.95
CA GLU A 67 -23.82 -3.28 -13.14
C GLU A 67 -23.71 -2.81 -14.59
N LEU A 68 -22.58 -3.07 -15.26
CA LEU A 68 -22.41 -2.79 -16.68
C LEU A 68 -23.36 -3.65 -17.55
N ALA A 69 -23.59 -4.91 -17.20
CA ALA A 69 -24.56 -5.75 -17.90
C ALA A 69 -26.00 -5.20 -17.74
N ILE A 70 -26.36 -4.74 -16.54
CA ILE A 70 -27.65 -4.07 -16.28
C ILE A 70 -27.76 -2.77 -17.08
N PHE A 71 -26.72 -1.94 -17.07
CA PHE A 71 -26.63 -0.71 -17.86
C PHE A 71 -26.87 -1.02 -19.35
N CYS A 72 -26.11 -1.95 -19.93
CA CYS A 72 -26.23 -2.32 -21.34
C CYS A 72 -27.64 -2.80 -21.68
N TYR A 73 -28.22 -3.68 -20.86
CA TYR A 73 -29.57 -4.18 -21.08
C TYR A 73 -30.61 -3.04 -21.04
N CYS A 74 -30.57 -2.20 -19.99
CA CYS A 74 -31.53 -1.12 -19.79
C CYS A 74 -31.33 0.06 -20.77
N ALA A 75 -30.12 0.28 -21.29
CA ALA A 75 -29.86 1.29 -22.31
C ALA A 75 -30.30 0.84 -23.71
N LEU A 76 -30.00 -0.42 -24.07
CA LEU A 76 -30.22 -0.92 -25.42
C LEU A 76 -31.66 -1.39 -25.66
N ALA A 77 -32.31 -2.01 -24.67
CA ALA A 77 -33.66 -2.54 -24.83
C ALA A 77 -34.70 -1.48 -25.25
N PRO A 78 -34.73 -0.26 -24.66
CA PRO A 78 -35.60 0.81 -25.14
C PRO A 78 -35.16 1.33 -26.50
N ARG A 79 -33.85 1.54 -26.72
CA ARG A 79 -33.34 2.12 -27.98
C ARG A 79 -33.70 1.27 -29.20
N PHE A 80 -33.42 -0.04 -29.15
CA PHE A 80 -33.82 -0.95 -30.24
C PHE A 80 -35.33 -1.18 -30.27
N GLY A 81 -35.96 -1.24 -29.09
CA GLY A 81 -37.41 -1.40 -28.97
C GLY A 81 -38.21 -0.28 -29.65
N MET A 82 -37.75 0.96 -29.51
CA MET A 82 -38.37 2.14 -30.12
C MET A 82 -38.22 2.18 -31.64
N GLN A 83 -37.16 1.58 -32.19
CA GLN A 83 -36.99 1.44 -33.63
C GLN A 83 -37.87 0.34 -34.23
N GLY A 84 -38.41 -0.54 -33.40
CA GLY A 84 -39.26 -1.66 -33.79
C GLY A 84 -40.63 -1.23 -34.34
N LYS A 85 -41.20 -2.11 -35.18
CA LYS A 85 -42.49 -1.87 -35.85
C LYS A 85 -43.62 -1.51 -34.88
N GLN A 86 -43.70 -2.22 -33.77
CA GLN A 86 -44.75 -2.02 -32.75
C GLN A 86 -44.68 -0.64 -32.07
N TRP A 87 -43.47 -0.10 -31.85
CA TRP A 87 -43.34 1.25 -31.29
C TRP A 87 -43.63 2.33 -32.32
N LYS A 88 -43.16 2.15 -33.56
CA LYS A 88 -43.47 3.07 -34.67
C LYS A 88 -44.96 3.15 -34.97
N GLU A 89 -45.68 2.05 -34.82
CA GLU A 89 -47.14 2.03 -34.96
C GLU A 89 -47.83 2.82 -33.85
N LEU A 90 -47.40 2.67 -32.58
CA LEU A 90 -47.89 3.52 -31.49
C LEU A 90 -47.57 5.01 -31.76
N GLN A 91 -46.34 5.29 -32.19
CA GLN A 91 -45.93 6.66 -32.50
C GLN A 91 -46.82 7.28 -33.61
N SER A 92 -47.11 6.54 -34.68
CA SER A 92 -47.91 7.04 -35.81
C SER A 92 -49.39 7.23 -35.45
N ARG A 93 -49.95 6.39 -34.56
CA ARG A 93 -51.35 6.47 -34.11
C ARG A 93 -51.70 7.82 -33.47
N LEU A 94 -50.76 8.45 -32.75
CA LEU A 94 -50.96 9.75 -32.10
C LEU A 94 -50.04 10.86 -32.64
N ALA A 95 -49.31 10.61 -33.74
CA ALA A 95 -48.34 11.54 -34.32
C ALA A 95 -47.37 12.14 -33.28
N VAL A 96 -46.87 11.32 -32.36
CA VAL A 96 -46.01 11.78 -31.26
C VAL A 96 -44.63 12.16 -31.79
N ALA A 97 -44.21 13.39 -31.53
CA ALA A 97 -42.88 13.88 -31.87
C ALA A 97 -41.81 13.08 -31.11
N GLN A 98 -40.72 12.73 -31.81
CA GLN A 98 -39.58 12.02 -31.25
C GLN A 98 -38.31 12.71 -31.72
N THR A 99 -37.33 12.81 -30.83
CA THR A 99 -35.98 13.27 -31.15
C THR A 99 -35.10 12.07 -31.47
N ASN A 100 -34.33 12.15 -32.56
CA ASN A 100 -33.33 11.15 -32.91
C ASN A 100 -32.10 11.86 -33.47
N LYS A 101 -31.17 12.21 -32.59
CA LYS A 101 -29.90 12.86 -32.96
C LYS A 101 -28.93 11.82 -33.52
N ASP A 102 -28.27 12.15 -34.63
CA ASP A 102 -27.12 11.38 -35.10
C ASP A 102 -25.92 11.68 -34.19
N ARG A 103 -25.51 10.66 -33.43
CA ARG A 103 -24.39 10.73 -32.47
C ARG A 103 -23.14 10.03 -32.99
N SER A 104 -23.12 9.62 -34.26
CA SER A 104 -22.03 8.82 -34.84
C SER A 104 -20.67 9.52 -34.77
N ALA A 105 -20.64 10.83 -34.99
CA ALA A 105 -19.43 11.64 -34.89
C ALA A 105 -18.90 11.75 -33.45
N GLU A 106 -19.80 11.93 -32.47
CA GLU A 106 -19.44 12.00 -31.05
C GLU A 106 -18.86 10.66 -30.57
N VAL A 107 -19.50 9.54 -30.92
CA VAL A 107 -19.02 8.19 -30.61
C VAL A 107 -17.68 7.90 -31.27
N ALA A 108 -17.52 8.24 -32.55
CA ALA A 108 -16.25 8.08 -33.26
C ALA A 108 -15.13 8.92 -32.64
N GLY A 109 -15.42 10.17 -32.24
CA GLY A 109 -14.47 11.05 -31.57
C GLY A 109 -13.99 10.50 -30.23
N VAL A 110 -14.91 9.97 -29.41
CA VAL A 110 -14.58 9.32 -28.13
C VAL A 110 -13.70 8.08 -28.33
N LEU A 111 -14.06 7.20 -29.27
CA LEU A 111 -13.29 5.98 -29.56
C LEU A 111 -11.90 6.30 -30.10
N ALA A 112 -11.79 7.28 -31.01
CA ALA A 112 -10.51 7.74 -31.55
C ALA A 112 -9.62 8.33 -30.44
N THR A 113 -10.20 9.14 -29.55
CA THR A 113 -9.49 9.74 -28.41
C THR A 113 -8.98 8.66 -27.45
N GLN A 114 -9.80 7.66 -27.13
CA GLN A 114 -9.38 6.54 -26.26
C GLN A 114 -8.29 5.68 -26.92
N ALA A 115 -8.41 5.39 -28.22
CA ALA A 115 -7.40 4.63 -28.96
C ALA A 115 -6.06 5.38 -29.03
N ALA A 116 -6.10 6.69 -29.32
CA ALA A 116 -4.91 7.56 -29.30
C ALA A 116 -4.30 7.63 -27.89
N GLY A 117 -5.12 7.76 -26.84
CA GLY A 117 -4.66 7.77 -25.46
C GLY A 117 -3.91 6.48 -25.08
N ARG A 118 -4.45 5.31 -25.42
CA ARG A 118 -3.78 4.02 -25.18
C ARG A 118 -2.47 3.87 -25.94
N LEU A 119 -2.42 4.32 -27.19
CA LEU A 119 -1.19 4.28 -28.00
C LEU A 119 -0.09 5.17 -27.40
N LEU A 120 -0.45 6.40 -27.01
CA LEU A 120 0.48 7.37 -26.43
C LEU A 120 0.94 6.97 -25.03
N LYS A 121 0.08 6.34 -24.22
CA LYS A 121 0.40 5.83 -22.88
C LYS A 121 1.49 4.75 -22.89
N ASN A 122 1.62 4.02 -23.99
CA ASN A 122 2.64 2.97 -24.18
C ASN A 122 3.93 3.51 -24.85
N SER A 123 4.11 4.82 -24.94
CA SER A 123 5.31 5.44 -25.51
C SER A 123 6.44 5.55 -24.48
N ASP A 124 7.69 5.37 -24.93
CA ASP A 124 8.90 5.61 -24.14
C ASP A 124 9.17 7.10 -23.86
N ASN A 125 8.40 8.02 -24.48
CA ASN A 125 8.52 9.45 -24.24
C ASN A 125 7.56 9.88 -23.11
N ASP A 126 8.10 10.45 -22.03
CA ASP A 126 7.32 10.90 -20.87
C ASP A 126 6.22 11.90 -21.20
N LEU A 127 6.44 12.83 -22.13
CA LEU A 127 5.41 13.78 -22.57
C LEU A 127 4.28 13.05 -23.30
N ALA A 128 4.62 12.13 -24.21
CA ALA A 128 3.62 11.32 -24.91
C ALA A 128 2.85 10.42 -23.94
N ARG A 129 3.53 9.84 -22.95
CA ARG A 129 2.93 9.01 -21.90
C ARG A 129 1.95 9.81 -21.03
N ASN A 130 2.33 11.01 -20.59
CA ASN A 130 1.48 11.91 -19.81
C ASN A 130 0.25 12.39 -20.60
N LEU A 131 0.45 12.76 -21.88
CA LEU A 131 -0.65 13.11 -22.79
C LEU A 131 -1.56 11.90 -23.06
N GLY A 132 -0.99 10.70 -23.16
CA GLY A 132 -1.72 9.44 -23.30
C GLY A 132 -2.63 9.16 -22.11
N GLY A 133 -2.13 9.35 -20.89
CA GLY A 133 -2.93 9.27 -19.66
C GLY A 133 -4.08 10.28 -19.64
N ALA A 134 -3.83 11.55 -20.00
CA ALA A 134 -4.86 12.58 -20.05
C ALA A 134 -5.93 12.30 -21.14
N ALA A 135 -5.51 11.84 -22.32
CA ALA A 135 -6.42 11.50 -23.41
C ALA A 135 -7.28 10.26 -23.10
N GLU A 136 -6.75 9.26 -22.41
CA GLU A 136 -7.53 8.10 -21.95
C GLU A 136 -8.63 8.51 -20.97
N VAL A 137 -8.31 9.39 -20.01
CA VAL A 137 -9.28 9.95 -19.06
C VAL A 137 -10.35 10.79 -19.78
N ALA A 138 -9.93 11.67 -20.70
CA ALA A 138 -10.86 12.49 -21.48
C ALA A 138 -11.80 11.63 -22.35
N GLY A 139 -11.27 10.57 -22.97
CA GLY A 139 -12.06 9.59 -23.72
C GLY A 139 -13.08 8.88 -22.84
N ALA A 140 -12.69 8.46 -21.63
CA ALA A 140 -13.62 7.82 -20.68
C ALA A 140 -14.74 8.78 -20.23
N VAL A 141 -14.41 10.03 -19.89
CA VAL A 141 -15.41 11.05 -19.53
C VAL A 141 -16.36 11.34 -20.69
N GLY A 142 -15.82 11.47 -21.90
CA GLY A 142 -16.62 11.67 -23.12
C GLY A 142 -17.59 10.52 -23.41
N ALA A 143 -17.17 9.27 -23.17
CA ALA A 143 -18.04 8.10 -23.30
C ALA A 143 -19.21 8.13 -22.32
N VAL A 144 -18.97 8.47 -21.05
CA VAL A 144 -20.01 8.58 -20.01
C VAL A 144 -20.99 9.70 -20.35
N ALA A 145 -20.49 10.87 -20.78
CA ALA A 145 -21.33 11.99 -21.19
C ALA A 145 -22.22 11.62 -22.39
N THR A 146 -21.65 10.97 -23.41
CA THR A 146 -22.41 10.49 -24.58
C THR A 146 -23.49 9.48 -24.17
N ALA A 147 -23.17 8.55 -23.27
CA ALA A 147 -24.14 7.60 -22.74
C ALA A 147 -25.28 8.30 -21.98
N ALA A 148 -24.97 9.27 -21.13
CA ALA A 148 -25.97 10.04 -20.38
C ALA A 148 -26.92 10.80 -21.32
N ASP A 149 -26.37 11.46 -22.34
CA ASP A 149 -27.14 12.15 -23.38
C ASP A 149 -28.10 11.20 -24.12
N VAL A 150 -27.61 10.01 -24.50
CA VAL A 150 -28.43 8.98 -25.17
C VAL A 150 -29.54 8.47 -24.25
N LEU A 151 -29.26 8.26 -22.97
CA LEU A 151 -30.27 7.85 -21.99
C LEU A 151 -31.32 8.94 -21.76
N ALA A 152 -30.91 10.20 -21.66
CA ALA A 152 -31.81 11.33 -21.49
C ALA A 152 -32.74 11.51 -22.70
N GLU A 153 -32.21 11.42 -23.91
CA GLU A 153 -32.99 11.47 -25.15
C GLU A 153 -33.99 10.30 -25.22
N THR A 154 -33.54 9.08 -24.90
CA THR A 154 -34.38 7.89 -24.86
C THR A 154 -35.49 8.02 -23.81
N ALA A 155 -35.18 8.56 -22.63
CA ALA A 155 -36.16 8.82 -21.58
C ALA A 155 -37.21 9.84 -22.05
N SER A 156 -36.77 10.99 -22.58
CA SER A 156 -37.66 12.04 -23.07
C SER A 156 -38.62 11.52 -24.15
N ASN A 157 -38.12 10.70 -25.07
CA ASN A 157 -38.92 10.05 -26.11
C ASN A 157 -39.99 9.11 -25.54
N ALA A 158 -39.63 8.31 -24.52
CA ALA A 158 -40.57 7.43 -23.83
C ALA A 158 -41.61 8.22 -23.01
N GLU A 159 -41.18 9.27 -22.32
CA GLU A 159 -42.04 10.13 -21.50
C GLU A 159 -43.04 10.92 -22.37
N ALA A 160 -42.64 11.38 -23.55
CA ALA A 160 -43.54 11.97 -24.53
C ALA A 160 -44.66 11.00 -24.95
N MET A 161 -44.32 9.72 -25.15
CA MET A 161 -45.31 8.67 -25.42
C MET A 161 -46.21 8.41 -24.20
N ALA A 162 -45.65 8.32 -23.00
CA ALA A 162 -46.45 8.16 -21.78
C ALA A 162 -47.46 9.31 -21.59
N ASN A 163 -47.03 10.55 -21.83
CA ASN A 163 -47.88 11.73 -21.75
C ASN A 163 -48.98 11.72 -22.82
N ALA A 164 -48.64 11.42 -24.08
CA ALA A 164 -49.61 11.36 -25.19
C ALA A 164 -50.71 10.31 -24.94
N TYR A 165 -50.36 9.20 -24.29
CA TYR A 165 -51.28 8.10 -23.98
C TYR A 165 -51.88 8.15 -22.57
N GLY A 166 -51.55 9.14 -21.74
CA GLY A 166 -52.02 9.24 -20.35
C GLY A 166 -51.55 8.11 -19.43
N VAL A 167 -50.41 7.49 -19.72
CA VAL A 167 -49.85 6.38 -18.94
C VAL A 167 -49.05 6.92 -17.76
N THR A 168 -49.42 6.49 -16.55
CA THR A 168 -48.65 6.82 -15.34
C THR A 168 -47.31 6.08 -15.31
N ILE A 169 -46.23 6.83 -15.08
CA ILE A 169 -44.88 6.29 -15.00
C ILE A 169 -44.64 5.74 -13.59
N PRO A 170 -44.27 4.45 -13.43
CA PRO A 170 -43.98 3.88 -12.12
C PRO A 170 -42.67 4.42 -11.53
N SER A 171 -42.62 4.53 -10.20
CA SER A 171 -41.40 4.93 -9.48
C SER A 171 -40.35 3.82 -9.49
N VAL A 172 -39.09 4.19 -9.73
CA VAL A 172 -37.92 3.28 -9.71
C VAL A 172 -37.11 3.36 -8.42
N LYS A 173 -37.57 4.10 -7.40
CA LYS A 173 -36.79 4.40 -6.18
C LYS A 173 -36.22 3.15 -5.50
N LYS A 174 -37.00 2.06 -5.42
CA LYS A 174 -36.54 0.80 -4.81
C LYS A 174 -35.41 0.13 -5.60
N GLN A 175 -35.47 0.18 -6.93
CA GLN A 175 -34.43 -0.38 -7.79
C GLN A 175 -33.14 0.43 -7.71
N ILE A 176 -33.25 1.76 -7.69
CA ILE A 176 -32.12 2.66 -7.49
C ILE A 176 -31.43 2.39 -6.14
N ILE A 177 -32.21 2.29 -5.05
CA ILE A 177 -31.64 1.96 -3.72
C ILE A 177 -30.98 0.60 -3.73
N ALA A 178 -31.62 -0.42 -4.30
CA ALA A 178 -31.05 -1.76 -4.37
C ALA A 178 -29.72 -1.78 -5.15
N LEU A 179 -29.67 -1.10 -6.29
CA LEU A 179 -28.48 -1.01 -7.14
C LEU A 179 -27.36 -0.21 -6.48
N ALA A 180 -27.69 0.78 -5.65
CA ALA A 180 -26.69 1.56 -4.95
C ALA A 180 -26.13 0.86 -3.70
N VAL A 181 -27.02 0.27 -2.89
CA VAL A 181 -26.68 -0.18 -1.53
C VAL A 181 -26.21 -1.63 -1.50
N LEU A 182 -26.79 -2.50 -2.33
CA LEU A 182 -26.47 -3.94 -2.29
C LEU A 182 -24.99 -4.23 -2.65
N PRO A 183 -24.40 -3.61 -3.69
CA PRO A 183 -22.98 -3.79 -4.00
C PRO A 183 -22.07 -3.34 -2.86
N ALA A 184 -22.39 -2.21 -2.22
CA ALA A 184 -21.62 -1.71 -1.09
C ALA A 184 -21.67 -2.66 0.12
N ILE A 185 -22.86 -3.20 0.44
CA ILE A 185 -23.01 -4.20 1.52
C ILE A 185 -22.20 -5.47 1.20
N VAL A 186 -22.28 -5.97 -0.03
CA VAL A 186 -21.53 -7.17 -0.45
C VAL A 186 -20.03 -6.92 -0.34
N LEU A 187 -19.55 -5.78 -0.82
CA LEU A 187 -18.13 -5.44 -0.75
C LEU A 187 -17.66 -5.32 0.70
N LEU A 188 -18.38 -4.60 1.54
CA LEU A 188 -18.08 -4.51 2.98
C LEU A 188 -18.10 -5.89 3.67
N GLY A 189 -19.06 -6.75 3.32
CA GLY A 189 -19.14 -8.11 3.86
C GLY A 189 -17.94 -8.99 3.51
N VAL A 190 -17.26 -8.73 2.39
CA VAL A 190 -16.01 -9.40 2.01
C VAL A 190 -14.81 -8.80 2.74
N TYR A 191 -14.77 -7.48 2.92
CA TYR A 191 -13.64 -6.79 3.57
C TYR A 191 -13.63 -6.90 5.10
N ILE A 192 -14.79 -7.01 5.78
CA ILE A 192 -14.83 -7.09 7.25
C ILE A 192 -14.04 -8.30 7.79
N PRO A 193 -14.27 -9.55 7.32
CA PRO A 193 -13.46 -10.69 7.76
C PRO A 193 -11.98 -10.52 7.45
N GLN A 194 -11.65 -9.85 6.35
CA GLN A 194 -10.27 -9.58 5.95
C GLN A 194 -9.59 -8.60 6.91
N PHE A 195 -10.27 -7.53 7.32
CA PHE A 195 -9.73 -6.60 8.31
C PHE A 195 -9.54 -7.27 9.67
N VAL A 196 -10.44 -8.18 10.07
CA VAL A 196 -10.26 -8.99 11.28
C VAL A 196 -9.04 -9.88 11.15
N GLN A 197 -8.86 -10.56 10.02
CA GLN A 197 -7.69 -11.40 9.77
C GLN A 197 -6.40 -10.57 9.77
N GLY A 198 -6.34 -9.46 9.02
CA GLY A 198 -5.18 -8.56 8.97
C GLY A 198 -4.82 -8.00 10.34
N ASN A 199 -5.82 -7.64 11.15
CA ASN A 199 -5.59 -7.24 12.54
C ASN A 199 -4.99 -8.40 13.37
N ASN A 200 -5.54 -9.60 13.27
CA ASN A 200 -5.02 -10.75 14.02
C ASN A 200 -3.59 -11.10 13.62
N GLU A 201 -3.28 -11.04 12.33
CA GLU A 201 -1.92 -11.26 11.80
C GLU A 201 -0.96 -10.17 12.29
N LEU A 202 -1.35 -8.89 12.25
CA LEU A 202 -0.54 -7.80 12.78
C LEU A 202 -0.27 -7.97 14.28
N GLN A 203 -1.29 -8.33 15.06
CA GLN A 203 -1.13 -8.58 16.49
C GLN A 203 -0.22 -9.78 16.76
N ALA A 204 -0.34 -10.86 15.98
CA ALA A 204 0.55 -12.02 16.10
C ALA A 204 2.01 -11.66 15.77
N ARG A 205 2.25 -10.84 14.73
CA ARG A 205 3.60 -10.36 14.39
C ARG A 205 4.17 -9.45 15.47
N LYS A 206 3.39 -8.51 16.00
CA LYS A 206 3.80 -7.67 17.14
C LYS A 206 4.16 -8.52 18.35
N ALA A 207 3.35 -9.53 18.66
CA ALA A 207 3.62 -10.44 19.77
C ALA A 207 4.89 -11.26 19.56
N ALA A 208 5.09 -11.81 18.37
CA ALA A 208 6.32 -12.54 18.02
C ALA A 208 7.55 -11.63 18.15
N ALA A 209 7.51 -10.42 17.56
CA ALA A 209 8.62 -9.47 17.67
C ALA A 209 8.89 -9.06 19.12
N ALA A 210 7.85 -8.78 19.91
CA ALA A 210 7.99 -8.41 21.32
C ALA A 210 8.62 -9.54 22.15
N GLU A 211 8.28 -10.80 21.87
CA GLU A 211 8.91 -11.97 22.51
C GLU A 211 10.41 -12.04 22.19
N GLN A 212 10.78 -11.87 20.92
CA GLN A 212 12.20 -11.87 20.51
C GLN A 212 12.98 -10.73 21.16
N LEU A 213 12.40 -9.54 21.21
CA LEU A 213 13.02 -8.38 21.85
C LEU A 213 13.17 -8.58 23.36
N ALA A 214 12.15 -9.14 24.03
CA ALA A 214 12.21 -9.42 25.47
C ALA A 214 13.32 -10.42 25.81
N ILE A 215 13.48 -11.50 25.04
CA ILE A 215 14.56 -12.48 25.24
C ILE A 215 15.94 -11.82 25.13
N ALA A 216 16.12 -10.95 24.13
CA ALA A 216 17.39 -10.23 23.93
C ALA A 216 17.64 -9.17 25.00
N GLN A 217 16.60 -8.46 25.44
CA GLN A 217 16.68 -7.51 26.55
C GLN A 217 17.09 -8.23 27.85
N ASP A 218 16.38 -9.30 28.22
CA ASP A 218 16.64 -10.09 29.43
C ASP A 218 18.07 -10.65 29.45
N ALA A 219 18.63 -10.97 28.28
CA ALA A 219 20.02 -11.42 28.16
C ALA A 219 21.04 -10.30 28.43
N LEU A 220 20.73 -9.06 28.04
CA LEU A 220 21.62 -7.90 28.21
C LEU A 220 21.53 -7.28 29.61
N GLU A 221 20.37 -7.35 30.28
CA GLU A 221 20.14 -6.73 31.60
C GLU A 221 21.19 -7.09 32.67
N PRO A 222 21.67 -8.34 32.80
CA PRO A 222 22.69 -8.69 33.79
C PRO A 222 24.09 -8.11 33.50
N ALA A 223 24.38 -7.79 32.23
CA ALA A 223 25.69 -7.34 31.78
C ALA A 223 25.76 -5.81 31.59
N CYS A 224 24.62 -5.15 31.39
CA CYS A 224 24.53 -3.73 31.08
C CYS A 224 24.05 -2.91 32.30
N GLU A 225 24.54 -1.69 32.43
CA GLU A 225 24.03 -0.72 33.41
C GLU A 225 22.59 -0.29 33.08
N ARG A 226 22.27 -0.23 31.77
CA ARG A 226 20.96 0.15 31.26
C ARG A 226 20.67 -0.55 29.94
N VAL A 227 19.46 -1.03 29.77
CA VAL A 227 18.95 -1.55 28.48
C VAL A 227 17.71 -0.76 28.09
N ALA A 228 17.63 -0.36 26.82
CA ALA A 228 16.43 0.24 26.25
C ALA A 228 16.05 -0.53 24.99
N ALA A 229 14.78 -0.89 24.87
CA ALA A 229 14.23 -1.64 23.75
C ALA A 229 13.00 -0.91 23.21
N ASP A 230 12.80 -0.97 21.89
CA ASP A 230 11.55 -0.55 21.27
C ASP A 230 10.39 -1.48 21.71
N ASP A 231 9.17 -0.94 21.80
CA ASP A 231 7.96 -1.74 22.08
C ASP A 231 7.11 -1.87 20.79
N PRO A 232 7.03 -3.08 20.18
CA PRO A 232 6.16 -3.34 19.03
C PRO A 232 4.67 -3.00 19.25
N TYR A 233 4.20 -2.97 20.50
CA TYR A 233 2.81 -2.61 20.82
C TYR A 233 2.57 -1.09 20.79
N GLU A 234 3.56 -0.28 21.18
CA GLU A 234 3.45 1.18 21.16
C GLU A 234 3.51 1.75 19.74
N SER A 235 4.51 1.33 18.95
CA SER A 235 4.69 1.80 17.57
C SER A 235 5.14 0.68 16.63
N TYR A 236 4.47 0.61 15.48
CA TYR A 236 4.94 -0.23 14.38
C TYR A 236 6.01 0.53 13.59
N HIS A 237 7.18 -0.08 13.40
CA HIS A 237 8.28 0.48 12.63
C HIS A 237 8.50 -0.34 11.36
N ASP A 238 8.35 0.28 10.19
CA ASP A 238 8.52 -0.38 8.88
C ASP A 238 9.99 -0.73 8.56
N TYR A 239 10.92 -0.13 9.30
CA TYR A 239 12.35 -0.45 9.30
C TYR A 239 12.78 -1.44 10.39
N GLY A 240 11.83 -1.99 11.15
CA GLY A 240 12.09 -2.94 12.24
C GLY A 240 12.36 -2.28 13.59
N TYR A 241 12.82 -3.08 14.55
CA TYR A 241 12.93 -2.69 15.96
C TYR A 241 14.38 -2.72 16.45
N ARG A 242 14.66 -2.00 17.54
CA ARG A 242 16.00 -1.86 18.08
C ARG A 242 16.06 -2.11 19.59
N ILE A 243 17.20 -2.63 20.01
CA ILE A 243 17.61 -2.68 21.42
C ILE A 243 18.98 -2.03 21.53
N ILE A 244 19.18 -1.24 22.59
CA ILE A 244 20.49 -0.80 23.01
C ILE A 244 20.78 -1.25 24.45
N GLY A 245 21.89 -1.94 24.63
CA GLY A 245 22.46 -2.26 25.95
C GLY A 245 23.69 -1.40 26.22
N TYR A 246 23.66 -0.57 27.26
CA TYR A 246 24.78 0.24 27.70
C TYR A 246 25.56 -0.52 28.77
N LEU A 247 26.77 -0.97 28.44
CA LEU A 247 27.72 -1.46 29.44
C LEU A 247 28.19 -0.30 30.33
N ARG A 248 28.38 0.88 29.75
CA ARG A 248 28.63 2.15 30.45
C ARG A 248 27.99 3.30 29.68
N ASP A 249 27.31 4.18 30.39
CA ASP A 249 26.70 5.38 29.82
C ASP A 249 27.63 6.61 29.90
N ASN A 250 27.45 7.59 29.02
CA ASN A 250 28.30 8.79 28.93
C ASN A 250 27.92 9.88 29.97
N ASP A 251 26.94 9.62 30.83
CA ASP A 251 26.33 10.61 31.75
C ASP A 251 27.29 11.25 32.77
N LEU A 252 28.52 10.72 32.93
CA LEU A 252 29.50 11.17 33.92
C LEU A 252 30.91 11.42 33.35
N GLY A 253 31.04 11.61 32.03
CA GLY A 253 32.35 11.77 31.38
C GLY A 253 33.17 10.47 31.31
N ALA A 254 32.51 9.33 31.46
CA ALA A 254 33.07 8.01 31.24
C ALA A 254 32.94 7.64 29.76
N GLN A 255 33.94 6.93 29.22
CA GLN A 255 33.87 6.42 27.86
C GLN A 255 32.73 5.40 27.73
N ALA A 256 31.76 5.75 26.88
CA ALA A 256 30.58 4.92 26.64
C ALA A 256 30.99 3.59 26.01
N ALA A 257 30.30 2.52 26.41
CA ALA A 257 30.37 1.25 25.73
C ALA A 257 28.98 0.66 25.66
N TYR A 258 28.54 0.30 24.46
CA TYR A 258 27.18 -0.19 24.23
C TYR A 258 27.10 -1.15 23.05
N VAL A 259 26.01 -1.91 22.99
CA VAL A 259 25.64 -2.76 21.86
C VAL A 259 24.28 -2.35 21.34
N TYR A 260 24.16 -2.24 20.01
CA TYR A 260 22.89 -2.10 19.30
C TYR A 260 22.52 -3.43 18.63
N LEU A 261 21.29 -3.88 18.87
CA LEU A 261 20.66 -4.99 18.16
C LEU A 261 19.59 -4.42 17.23
N SER A 262 19.64 -4.79 15.95
CA SER A 262 18.60 -4.44 14.98
C SER A 262 17.83 -5.69 14.58
N PHE A 263 16.52 -5.62 14.72
CA PHE A 263 15.56 -6.64 14.33
C PHE A 263 14.74 -6.13 13.15
N ASP A 264 14.33 -7.01 12.25
CA ASP A 264 13.35 -6.66 11.23
C ASP A 264 11.92 -6.54 11.81
N VAL A 265 10.94 -6.28 10.94
CA VAL A 265 9.53 -6.09 11.32
C VAL A 265 8.87 -7.32 11.92
N ASP A 266 9.46 -8.51 11.71
CA ASP A 266 8.96 -9.79 12.18
C ASP A 266 9.72 -10.27 13.44
N GLY A 267 10.69 -9.47 13.93
CA GLY A 267 11.48 -9.78 15.11
C GLY A 267 12.69 -10.65 14.86
N THR A 268 13.17 -10.75 13.62
CA THR A 268 14.41 -11.48 13.31
C THR A 268 15.62 -10.55 13.43
N LEU A 269 16.63 -10.95 14.21
CA LEU A 269 17.88 -10.21 14.37
C LEU A 269 18.64 -10.18 13.04
N THR A 270 18.92 -8.98 12.53
CA THR A 270 19.62 -8.75 11.26
C THR A 270 21.02 -8.18 11.46
N ASP A 271 21.21 -7.35 12.49
CA ASP A 271 22.47 -6.66 12.71
C ASP A 271 22.78 -6.53 14.21
N VAL A 272 24.08 -6.61 14.54
CA VAL A 272 24.62 -6.40 15.87
C VAL A 272 25.79 -5.43 15.76
N ASP A 273 25.80 -4.37 16.58
CA ASP A 273 26.77 -3.30 16.47
C ASP A 273 27.33 -2.94 17.85
N TYR A 274 28.61 -3.22 18.06
CA TYR A 274 29.31 -2.98 19.32
C TYR A 274 30.14 -1.71 19.20
N VAL A 275 30.03 -0.83 20.19
CA VAL A 275 30.77 0.41 20.26
C VAL A 275 31.48 0.51 21.61
N SER A 276 32.75 0.91 21.58
CA SER A 276 33.54 1.26 22.76
C SER A 276 34.29 2.55 22.49
N GLN A 277 33.92 3.62 23.19
CA GLN A 277 34.65 4.88 23.16
C GLN A 277 36.01 4.70 23.82
N ILE A 278 37.01 5.41 23.29
CA ILE A 278 38.37 5.35 23.80
C ILE A 278 38.71 6.58 24.64
N ASP A 279 39.68 6.46 25.54
CA ASP A 279 40.22 7.58 26.30
C ASP A 279 41.40 8.21 25.53
N PRO A 280 41.27 9.44 25.00
CA PRO A 280 42.37 10.10 24.28
C PRO A 280 43.62 10.34 25.14
N GLY A 281 43.48 10.31 26.48
CA GLY A 281 44.59 10.40 27.42
C GLY A 281 45.35 9.08 27.64
N ALA A 282 44.77 7.94 27.24
CA ALA A 282 45.37 6.63 27.36
C ALA A 282 46.16 6.23 26.11
N SER A 283 47.02 5.20 26.24
CA SER A 283 47.74 4.68 25.08
C SER A 283 46.79 3.93 24.12
N LEU A 284 47.12 3.86 22.83
CA LEU A 284 46.37 3.06 21.86
C LEU A 284 46.29 1.58 22.29
N ALA A 285 47.34 1.04 22.90
CA ALA A 285 47.33 -0.34 23.38
C ALA A 285 46.33 -0.56 24.53
N ASP A 286 46.26 0.38 25.47
CA ASP A 286 45.32 0.30 26.60
C ASP A 286 43.88 0.46 26.12
N ASN A 287 43.64 1.40 25.20
CA ASN A 287 42.33 1.61 24.57
C ASN A 287 41.87 0.38 23.79
N LEU A 288 42.76 -0.24 23.01
CA LEU A 288 42.44 -1.46 22.28
C LEU A 288 42.11 -2.62 23.22
N ALA A 289 42.91 -2.83 24.26
CA ALA A 289 42.66 -3.88 25.25
C ALA A 289 41.33 -3.68 25.98
N ARG A 290 40.99 -2.42 26.28
CA ARG A 290 39.71 -2.07 26.89
C ARG A 290 38.54 -2.33 25.94
N ALA A 291 38.64 -1.91 24.68
CA ALA A 291 37.61 -2.16 23.68
C ALA A 291 37.40 -3.67 23.43
N GLU A 292 38.47 -4.48 23.37
CA GLU A 292 38.35 -5.94 23.29
C GLU A 292 37.61 -6.52 24.50
N GLN A 293 37.89 -6.03 25.71
CA GLN A 293 37.20 -6.45 26.93
C GLN A 293 35.71 -6.04 26.92
N ASP A 294 35.40 -4.81 26.50
CA ASP A 294 34.03 -4.31 26.44
C ASP A 294 33.20 -5.09 25.42
N ILE A 295 33.73 -5.29 24.21
CA ILE A 295 33.09 -6.08 23.15
C ILE A 295 32.88 -7.50 23.67
N ALA A 296 33.89 -8.14 24.26
CA ALA A 296 33.74 -9.49 24.80
C ALA A 296 32.65 -9.58 25.89
N THR A 297 32.53 -8.55 26.74
CA THR A 297 31.52 -8.47 27.81
C THR A 297 30.11 -8.34 27.24
N LEU A 298 29.93 -7.48 26.24
CA LEU A 298 28.64 -7.26 25.55
C LEU A 298 28.23 -8.45 24.67
N CYS A 299 29.20 -9.16 24.12
CA CYS A 299 28.99 -10.30 23.23
C CYS A 299 28.65 -11.59 23.98
N ALA A 300 29.19 -11.76 25.19
CA ALA A 300 28.97 -12.92 26.05
C ALA A 300 27.49 -13.30 26.23
N PRO A 301 26.57 -12.39 26.60
CA PRO A 301 25.15 -12.73 26.79
C PRO A 301 24.40 -13.09 25.50
N LEU A 302 24.91 -12.68 24.34
CA LEU A 302 24.27 -12.93 23.05
C LEU A 302 24.65 -14.30 22.46
N ASN A 303 25.69 -14.94 22.98
CA ASN A 303 26.20 -16.19 22.43
C ASN A 303 25.20 -17.33 22.56
N GLY A 304 24.72 -17.83 21.41
CA GLY A 304 23.72 -18.90 21.38
C GLY A 304 22.37 -18.51 21.96
N LEU A 305 22.06 -17.21 21.98
CA LEU A 305 20.76 -16.70 22.40
C LEU A 305 19.63 -17.33 21.57
N ASP A 306 18.55 -17.74 22.23
CA ASP A 306 17.40 -18.39 21.59
C ASP A 306 16.45 -17.34 20.98
N VAL A 307 16.95 -16.63 19.97
CA VAL A 307 16.20 -15.67 19.17
C VAL A 307 16.23 -16.04 17.69
N SER A 308 15.22 -15.60 16.96
CA SER A 308 15.17 -15.65 15.51
C SER A 308 16.29 -14.78 14.94
N VAL A 309 17.16 -15.38 14.13
CA VAL A 309 18.32 -14.69 13.54
C VAL A 309 18.41 -14.92 12.05
N ALA A 310 18.73 -13.87 11.30
CA ALA A 310 18.92 -13.95 9.85
C ALA A 310 20.18 -14.77 9.49
N ALA A 311 21.20 -14.76 10.36
CA ALA A 311 22.40 -15.56 10.23
C ALA A 311 22.87 -16.02 11.62
N PRO A 312 23.07 -17.34 11.87
CA PRO A 312 23.56 -17.84 13.15
C PRO A 312 24.90 -17.23 13.59
N SER A 313 25.74 -16.82 12.63
CA SER A 313 27.02 -16.16 12.87
C SER A 313 26.91 -14.79 13.54
N LEU A 314 25.71 -14.20 13.63
CA LEU A 314 25.47 -12.99 14.43
C LEU A 314 25.57 -13.24 15.94
N LEU A 315 25.31 -14.48 16.38
CA LEU A 315 25.33 -14.89 17.80
C LEU A 315 26.54 -15.75 18.15
N THR A 316 27.60 -15.68 17.34
CA THR A 316 28.87 -16.36 17.66
C THR A 316 29.83 -15.39 18.35
N PRO A 317 30.76 -15.88 19.18
CA PRO A 317 31.74 -15.04 19.85
C PRO A 317 32.43 -14.09 18.87
N CYS A 318 32.37 -12.81 19.18
CA CYS A 318 32.84 -11.73 18.33
C CYS A 318 34.18 -11.20 18.85
N SER A 319 35.05 -10.85 17.91
CA SER A 319 36.37 -10.30 18.17
C SER A 319 36.78 -9.34 17.08
N LEU A 320 37.63 -8.37 17.43
CA LEU A 320 38.26 -7.49 16.46
C LEU A 320 39.24 -8.29 15.59
N SER A 321 39.28 -7.96 14.29
CA SER A 321 40.18 -8.64 13.35
C SER A 321 41.65 -8.30 13.64
N ASP A 322 42.56 -9.24 13.39
CA ASP A 322 44.00 -8.99 13.55
C ASP A 322 44.50 -7.85 12.65
N GLU A 323 43.91 -7.72 11.46
CA GLU A 323 44.19 -6.62 10.53
C GLU A 323 43.82 -5.26 11.12
N PHE A 324 42.62 -5.14 11.71
CA PHE A 324 42.18 -3.92 12.39
C PHE A 324 43.07 -3.58 13.57
N LYS A 325 43.39 -4.57 14.42
CA LYS A 325 44.26 -4.36 15.59
C LYS A 325 45.64 -3.85 15.20
N GLN A 326 46.23 -4.40 14.14
CA GLN A 326 47.53 -3.93 13.64
C GLN A 326 47.44 -2.52 13.06
N ALA A 327 46.40 -2.22 12.29
CA ALA A 327 46.18 -0.89 11.73
C ALA A 327 46.01 0.16 12.85
N PHE A 328 45.18 -0.14 13.85
CA PHE A 328 44.92 0.75 14.99
C PHE A 328 46.19 1.04 15.79
N LEU A 329 46.99 0.02 16.11
CA LEU A 329 48.23 0.19 16.87
C LEU A 329 49.34 0.91 16.08
N ALA A 330 49.29 0.86 14.74
CA ALA A 330 50.25 1.53 13.87
C ALA A 330 49.86 2.98 13.54
N GLY A 331 48.58 3.33 13.70
CA GLY A 331 48.02 4.64 13.38
C GLY A 331 48.13 5.65 14.51
N SER A 332 47.21 6.61 14.51
CA SER A 332 47.11 7.65 15.54
C SER A 332 45.66 7.88 15.98
N LEU A 333 45.46 8.63 17.08
CA LEU A 333 44.13 9.01 17.57
C LEU A 333 43.31 9.86 16.59
N TYR A 334 43.93 10.39 15.54
CA TYR A 334 43.32 11.35 14.61
C TYR A 334 43.14 10.77 13.20
N GLU A 335 43.36 9.46 13.04
CA GLU A 335 43.26 8.78 11.75
C GLU A 335 42.13 7.74 11.80
N GLU A 336 41.12 7.94 10.97
CA GLU A 336 40.01 6.99 10.84
C GLU A 336 40.50 5.67 10.23
N ILE A 337 39.95 4.56 10.72
CA ILE A 337 40.21 3.22 10.18
C ILE A 337 38.87 2.61 9.83
N SER A 338 38.75 2.03 8.64
CA SER A 338 37.55 1.30 8.22
C SER A 338 37.96 0.06 7.43
N ILE A 339 37.69 -1.12 7.99
CA ILE A 339 37.97 -2.42 7.36
C ILE A 339 36.67 -3.21 7.26
N LYS A 340 36.39 -3.70 6.05
CA LYS A 340 35.21 -4.51 5.76
C LYS A 340 35.60 -5.92 5.35
N THR A 341 35.00 -6.91 6.01
CA THR A 341 35.16 -8.33 5.70
C THR A 341 33.84 -8.93 5.25
N GLU A 342 33.87 -9.71 4.17
CA GLU A 342 32.72 -10.41 3.60
C GLU A 342 32.81 -11.90 3.98
N GLY A 343 32.07 -12.33 5.00
CA GLY A 343 31.92 -13.74 5.37
C GLY A 343 30.91 -14.47 4.48
N GLU A 344 30.68 -15.76 4.75
CA GLU A 344 29.69 -16.55 4.01
C GLU A 344 28.25 -16.05 4.22
N SER A 345 27.89 -15.80 5.48
CA SER A 345 26.52 -15.43 5.91
C SER A 345 26.38 -13.99 6.39
N ILE A 346 27.48 -13.38 6.87
CA ILE A 346 27.51 -12.03 7.43
C ILE A 346 28.57 -11.16 6.79
N ARG A 347 28.40 -9.85 6.90
CA ARG A 347 29.39 -8.82 6.63
C ARG A 347 29.84 -8.24 7.96
N SER A 348 31.14 -8.14 8.16
CA SER A 348 31.74 -7.53 9.35
C SER A 348 32.39 -6.21 8.96
N TYR A 349 32.17 -5.19 9.77
CA TYR A 349 32.75 -3.87 9.63
C TYR A 349 33.47 -3.51 10.92
N TYR A 350 34.74 -3.20 10.81
CA TYR A 350 35.61 -2.80 11.91
C TYR A 350 36.02 -1.37 11.65
N ALA A 351 35.70 -0.47 12.58
CA ALA A 351 36.04 0.94 12.44
C ALA A 351 36.66 1.53 13.69
N PHE A 352 37.51 2.52 13.46
CA PHE A 352 37.90 3.50 14.46
C PHE A 352 37.42 4.85 13.94
N ASP A 353 36.31 5.32 14.50
CA ASP A 353 35.67 6.57 14.12
C ASP A 353 36.28 7.68 14.99
N THR A 354 36.92 8.66 14.36
CA THR A 354 37.60 9.79 15.02
C THR A 354 37.64 10.99 14.07
N GLU A 355 38.10 12.14 14.58
CA GLU A 355 38.26 13.37 13.81
C GLU A 355 39.74 13.69 13.58
N PRO A 356 40.07 14.38 12.47
CA PRO A 356 41.43 14.85 12.24
C PRO A 356 41.87 15.81 13.35
N LYS A 357 43.18 15.93 13.54
CA LYS A 357 43.76 16.69 14.66
C LYS A 357 43.30 18.15 14.71
N GLU A 358 43.01 18.73 13.55
CA GLU A 358 42.55 20.10 13.41
C GLU A 358 41.11 20.32 13.91
N GLU A 359 40.29 19.26 13.90
CA GLU A 359 38.88 19.28 14.31
C GLU A 359 38.68 18.64 15.69
N PHE A 360 39.65 17.84 16.15
CA PHE A 360 39.60 17.15 17.43
C PHE A 360 39.53 18.11 18.62
N ASP A 361 38.38 18.14 19.30
CA ASP A 361 38.09 19.02 20.43
C ASP A 361 37.42 18.28 21.61
N GLU A 362 36.83 19.04 22.55
CA GLU A 362 36.19 18.48 23.76
C GLU A 362 34.86 17.75 23.47
N TYR A 363 34.31 17.89 22.27
CA TYR A 363 33.10 17.20 21.80
C TYR A 363 33.41 15.99 20.93
N THR A 364 34.67 15.77 20.58
CA THR A 364 35.09 14.59 19.83
C THR A 364 35.06 13.35 20.74
N HIS A 365 34.28 12.35 20.34
CA HIS A 365 34.16 11.07 21.03
C HIS A 365 34.70 9.95 20.15
N PRO A 366 36.03 9.74 20.12
CA PRO A 366 36.62 8.70 19.29
C PRO A 366 36.20 7.31 19.79
N GLU A 367 35.85 6.42 18.87
CA GLU A 367 35.29 5.10 19.22
C GLU A 367 35.74 3.98 18.30
N ILE A 368 35.91 2.80 18.89
CA ILE A 368 36.11 1.55 18.16
C ILE A 368 34.74 0.89 17.99
N ARG A 369 34.42 0.52 16.74
CA ARG A 369 33.15 -0.07 16.35
C ARG A 369 33.33 -1.42 15.66
N LEU A 370 32.49 -2.38 16.03
CA LEU A 370 32.34 -3.67 15.36
C LEU A 370 30.88 -3.88 14.99
N MET A 371 30.56 -3.78 13.70
CA MET A 371 29.23 -4.07 13.18
C MET A 371 29.22 -5.40 12.43
N LEU A 372 28.28 -6.28 12.79
CA LEU A 372 27.98 -7.55 12.14
C LEU A 372 26.60 -7.43 11.49
N SER A 373 26.52 -7.67 10.18
CA SER A 373 25.29 -7.52 9.39
C SER A 373 25.00 -8.78 8.60
N ALA A 374 23.80 -9.33 8.70
CA ALA A 374 23.38 -10.43 7.83
C ALA A 374 23.40 -9.99 6.35
N LYS A 375 23.79 -10.92 5.46
CA LYS A 375 23.62 -10.70 4.03
C LYS A 375 22.15 -10.82 3.68
N LYS A 376 21.60 -9.79 3.02
CA LYS A 376 20.28 -9.87 2.40
C LYS A 376 20.34 -10.94 1.30
N SER A 377 19.46 -11.94 1.39
CA SER A 377 19.34 -13.04 0.42
C SER A 377 18.77 -12.57 -0.92
#